data_AF-A0A382U7R2-F1
#
_entry.id   AF-A0A382U7R2-F1
#
_cell.length_a   1.000
_cell.length_b   1.000
_cell.length_c   1.000
_cell.angle_alpha   90.00
_cell.angle_beta   90.00
_cell.angle_gamma   90.00
#
_symmetry.space_group_name_H-M   'P 1'
#
loop_
_entity.id
_entity.type
_entity.pdbx_description
1 polymer ?
#
loop_
_entity_poly.entity_id
_entity_poly.type
_entity_poly.pdbx_seq_one_letter_code
_entity_poly.pdbx_strand_id
1 'polypeptide(L)'
;VTSQLILGNGHGLAIASDSAATYGTRTYEDAQKIRGLKHPHRVAVLQSGEVDLFGMPVSVLLEEWNKTLGDDRMPLEAYRDTFLSWLGHNLSKWTGEVEMDRQVGDALEAELRQIRAGEIEVLRGGVEEVLEKGVEGVLADLPSVWVEEHQDAVLRVIKERSDWVHDCLVYDPALPPMADGLFSRLESRSQEDSWTPQSLIDSCFEGLPRSEQIDRALHEHFRLMVGRSYWITGHQITLTFAGYGSDDLIPTVA
;
A
#
# COMPACT_ATOMS: atom_id res chain seq x y z
N VAL A 1 5.66 0.29 16.12
CA VAL A 1 6.87 0.30 15.27
C VAL A 1 7.54 -1.06 15.39
N THR A 2 7.87 -1.70 14.27
CA THR A 2 8.64 -2.96 14.23
C THR A 2 10.12 -2.63 14.13
N SER A 3 10.98 -3.35 14.87
CA SER A 3 12.43 -3.13 14.87
C SER A 3 13.15 -4.39 14.44
N GLN A 4 13.95 -4.29 13.38
CA GLN A 4 14.65 -5.42 12.76
C GLN A 4 16.12 -5.10 12.54
N LEU A 5 16.98 -6.10 12.72
CA LEU A 5 18.43 -6.01 12.57
C LEU A 5 18.95 -7.21 11.80
N ILE A 6 19.73 -6.93 10.76
CA ILE A 6 20.43 -7.92 9.95
C ILE A 6 21.92 -7.59 10.00
N LEU A 7 22.76 -8.52 10.46
CA LEU A 7 24.22 -8.36 10.57
C LEU A 7 24.91 -9.52 9.85
N GLY A 8 25.55 -9.23 8.72
CA GLY A 8 26.31 -10.19 7.93
C GLY A 8 27.83 -10.00 8.04
N ASN A 9 28.59 -11.10 8.00
CA ASN A 9 30.03 -11.08 7.80
C ASN A 9 30.47 -12.31 6.98
N GLY A 10 31.78 -12.48 6.74
CA GLY A 10 32.33 -13.62 5.99
C GLY A 10 32.10 -15.00 6.64
N HIS A 11 31.57 -15.06 7.86
CA HIS A 11 31.28 -16.31 8.57
C HIS A 11 29.79 -16.64 8.66
N GLY A 12 28.89 -15.68 8.45
CA GLY A 12 27.49 -15.89 8.78
C GLY A 12 26.61 -14.65 8.66
N LEU A 13 25.33 -14.90 8.91
CA LEU A 13 24.29 -13.90 9.06
C LEU A 13 23.63 -14.06 10.44
N ALA A 14 23.53 -12.97 11.18
CA ALA A 14 22.71 -12.87 12.38
C ALA A 14 21.49 -11.99 12.08
N ILE A 15 20.31 -12.49 12.45
CA ILE A 15 19.02 -11.82 12.21
C ILE A 15 18.28 -11.71 13.53
N ALA A 16 17.77 -10.53 13.83
CA ALA A 16 16.94 -10.27 15.00
C ALA A 16 15.74 -9.38 14.65
N SER A 17 14.64 -9.59 15.35
CA SER A 17 13.39 -8.85 15.22
C SER A 17 12.72 -8.80 16.58
N ASP A 18 12.01 -7.70 16.87
CA ASP A 18 11.10 -7.67 18.01
C ASP A 18 9.89 -8.60 17.78
N SER A 19 9.16 -8.89 18.85
CA SER A 19 7.94 -9.72 18.83
C SER A 19 6.65 -8.92 19.07
N ALA A 20 6.74 -7.59 19.19
CA ALA A 20 5.58 -6.74 19.42
C ALA A 20 4.73 -6.58 18.15
N ALA A 21 3.45 -6.95 18.19
CA ALA A 21 2.47 -6.65 17.15
C ALA A 21 1.33 -5.82 17.75
N THR A 22 0.94 -4.75 17.06
CA THR A 22 -0.14 -3.86 17.52
C THR A 22 -1.36 -4.05 16.64
N TYR A 23 -2.51 -4.33 17.26
CA TYR A 23 -3.81 -4.40 16.60
C TYR A 23 -4.79 -3.48 17.33
N GLY A 24 -5.21 -2.40 16.65
CA GLY A 24 -5.96 -1.31 17.28
C GLY A 24 -5.16 -0.69 18.43
N THR A 25 -5.73 -0.74 19.64
CA THR A 25 -5.11 -0.19 20.86
C THR A 25 -4.33 -1.21 21.69
N ARG A 26 -4.24 -2.46 21.22
CA ARG A 26 -3.59 -3.56 21.96
C ARG A 26 -2.29 -3.99 21.32
N THR A 27 -1.30 -4.28 22.16
CA THR A 27 0.00 -4.83 21.75
C THR A 27 0.16 -6.24 22.30
N TYR A 28 0.60 -7.16 21.45
CA TYR A 28 0.91 -8.55 21.74
C TYR A 28 2.41 -8.76 21.57
N GLU A 29 3.06 -9.49 22.47
CA GLU A 29 4.53 -9.58 22.56
C GLU A 29 5.10 -10.91 22.04
N ASP A 30 4.33 -11.67 21.26
CA ASP A 30 4.66 -13.03 20.82
C ASP A 30 4.59 -13.21 19.29
N ALA A 31 4.57 -12.13 18.51
CA ALA A 31 4.48 -12.19 17.06
C ALA A 31 5.79 -12.70 16.42
N GLN A 32 5.70 -13.78 15.65
CA GLN A 32 6.82 -14.30 14.86
C GLN A 32 6.99 -13.51 13.56
N LYS A 33 8.05 -12.69 13.48
CA LYS A 33 8.37 -11.85 12.32
C LYS A 33 9.51 -12.37 11.44
N ILE A 34 10.23 -13.40 11.87
CA ILE A 34 11.32 -14.04 11.12
C ILE A 34 10.91 -15.48 10.78
N ARG A 35 10.97 -15.84 9.49
CA ARG A 35 10.65 -17.18 8.99
C ARG A 35 11.78 -17.74 8.16
N GLY A 36 12.38 -18.84 8.60
CA GLY A 36 13.34 -19.58 7.79
C GLY A 36 12.64 -20.39 6.69
N LEU A 37 13.17 -20.36 5.48
CA LEU A 37 12.77 -21.30 4.43
C LEU A 37 13.25 -22.71 4.75
N LYS A 38 12.57 -23.72 4.20
CA LYS A 38 12.92 -25.12 4.46
C LYS A 38 14.29 -25.47 3.88
N HIS A 39 14.97 -26.45 4.48
CA HIS A 39 16.20 -27.01 3.89
C HIS A 39 15.90 -27.53 2.47
N PRO A 40 16.78 -27.30 1.47
CA PRO A 40 18.16 -26.81 1.56
C PRO A 40 18.34 -25.29 1.47
N HIS A 41 17.26 -24.51 1.45
CA HIS A 41 17.33 -23.06 1.39
C HIS A 41 17.91 -22.48 2.68
N ARG A 42 18.82 -21.51 2.54
CA ARG A 42 19.50 -20.82 3.65
C ARG A 42 19.09 -19.36 3.68
N VAL A 43 17.79 -19.12 3.59
CA VAL A 43 17.18 -17.80 3.50
C VAL A 43 16.12 -17.68 4.58
N ALA A 44 16.07 -16.52 5.22
CA ALA A 44 14.99 -16.12 6.10
C ALA A 44 14.23 -14.95 5.47
N VAL A 45 12.93 -14.92 5.72
CA VAL A 45 12.04 -13.82 5.35
C VAL A 45 11.67 -13.08 6.63
N LEU A 46 11.94 -11.78 6.67
CA LEU A 46 11.54 -10.88 7.73
C LEU A 46 10.30 -10.12 7.28
N GLN A 47 9.28 -10.06 8.14
CA GLN A 47 8.05 -9.32 7.89
C GLN A 47 8.00 -8.08 8.78
N SER A 48 7.66 -6.93 8.20
CA SER A 48 7.33 -5.71 8.95
C SER A 48 6.13 -4.99 8.32
N GLY A 49 5.51 -4.11 9.10
CA GLY A 49 4.26 -3.46 8.73
C GLY A 49 3.04 -4.33 9.02
N GLU A 50 2.11 -4.43 8.07
CA GLU A 50 0.85 -5.15 8.27
C GLU A 50 1.04 -6.67 8.42
N VAL A 51 0.10 -7.29 9.13
CA VAL A 51 0.14 -8.72 9.45
C VAL A 51 -0.50 -9.60 8.38
N ASP A 52 -1.45 -9.05 7.62
CA ASP A 52 -2.22 -9.76 6.61
C ASP A 52 -2.30 -9.00 5.29
N LEU A 53 -2.48 -9.76 4.21
CA LEU A 53 -2.72 -9.29 2.86
C LEU A 53 -4.11 -9.79 2.45
N PHE A 54 -5.05 -8.88 2.20
CA PHE A 54 -6.43 -9.21 1.87
C PHE A 54 -7.13 -10.11 2.90
N GLY A 55 -6.90 -9.87 4.20
CA GLY A 55 -7.45 -10.69 5.28
C GLY A 55 -6.73 -12.02 5.50
N MET A 56 -5.71 -12.33 4.69
CA MET A 56 -4.91 -13.54 4.84
C MET A 56 -3.58 -13.24 5.53
N PRO A 57 -3.28 -13.85 6.69
CA PRO A 57 -2.00 -13.62 7.37
C PRO A 57 -0.82 -13.92 6.43
N VAL A 58 0.10 -12.96 6.31
CA VAL A 58 1.27 -13.09 5.43
C VAL A 58 2.10 -14.31 5.80
N SER A 59 2.11 -14.68 7.08
CA SER A 59 2.74 -15.93 7.55
C SER A 59 2.20 -17.18 6.88
N VAL A 60 0.89 -17.26 6.63
CA VAL A 60 0.24 -18.39 5.95
C VAL A 60 0.64 -18.40 4.48
N LEU A 61 0.62 -17.24 3.83
CA LEU A 61 1.06 -17.11 2.43
C LEU A 61 2.51 -17.55 2.25
N LEU A 62 3.41 -17.12 3.13
CA LEU A 62 4.82 -17.53 3.12
C LEU A 62 4.99 -19.03 3.37
N GLU A 63 4.20 -19.63 4.25
CA GLU A 63 4.28 -21.07 4.51
C GLU A 63 3.81 -21.90 3.31
N GLU A 64 2.70 -21.53 2.68
CA GLU A 64 2.19 -22.19 1.48
C GLU A 64 3.14 -22.03 0.29
N TRP A 65 3.71 -20.85 0.10
CA TRP A 65 4.76 -20.64 -0.90
C TRP A 65 5.99 -21.51 -0.62
N ASN A 66 6.49 -21.55 0.62
CA ASN A 66 7.65 -22.36 1.03
C ASN A 66 7.42 -23.87 0.76
N LYS A 67 6.17 -24.35 0.84
CA LYS A 67 5.82 -25.73 0.46
C LYS A 67 6.05 -25.98 -1.04
N THR A 68 5.84 -24.98 -1.89
CA THR A 68 6.04 -25.08 -3.35
C THR A 68 7.49 -25.01 -3.81
N LEU A 69 8.41 -24.52 -2.96
CA LEU A 69 9.82 -24.48 -3.31
C LEU A 69 10.36 -25.92 -3.48
N GLY A 70 11.11 -26.15 -4.56
CA GLY A 70 11.85 -27.40 -4.76
C GLY A 70 13.09 -27.48 -3.88
N ASP A 71 14.01 -28.38 -4.22
CA ASP A 71 15.28 -28.50 -3.48
C ASP A 71 16.39 -27.61 -4.08
N ASP A 72 16.14 -26.95 -5.22
CA ASP A 72 17.14 -26.11 -5.87
C ASP A 72 17.27 -24.75 -5.16
N ARG A 73 18.51 -24.38 -4.81
CA ARG A 73 18.81 -23.03 -4.33
C ARG A 73 18.81 -22.08 -5.51
N MET A 74 18.36 -20.85 -5.27
CA MET A 74 18.29 -19.78 -6.28
C MET A 74 19.00 -18.52 -5.77
N PRO A 75 19.35 -17.56 -6.65
CA PRO A 75 19.80 -16.23 -6.23
C PRO A 75 18.82 -15.58 -5.25
N LEU A 76 19.29 -14.70 -4.36
CA LEU A 76 18.44 -14.17 -3.29
C LEU A 76 17.22 -13.40 -3.85
N GLU A 77 17.44 -12.59 -4.88
CA GLU A 77 16.40 -11.84 -5.58
C GLU A 77 15.35 -12.76 -6.23
N ALA A 78 15.76 -13.96 -6.66
CA ALA A 78 14.84 -14.93 -7.25
C ALA A 78 13.84 -15.47 -6.21
N TYR A 79 14.16 -15.49 -4.91
CA TYR A 79 13.18 -15.85 -3.88
C TYR A 79 12.05 -14.80 -3.79
N ARG A 80 12.39 -13.51 -3.85
CA ARG A 80 11.40 -12.43 -3.94
C ARG A 80 10.54 -12.61 -5.18
N ASP A 81 11.16 -12.77 -6.35
CA ASP A 81 10.45 -12.85 -7.62
C ASP A 81 9.54 -14.09 -7.71
N THR A 82 10.00 -15.24 -7.20
CA THR A 82 9.18 -16.46 -7.14
C THR A 82 8.04 -16.34 -6.13
N PHE A 83 8.23 -15.65 -5.00
CA PHE A 83 7.14 -15.37 -4.07
C PHE A 83 6.08 -14.47 -4.72
N LEU A 84 6.48 -13.38 -5.37
CA LEU A 84 5.55 -12.48 -6.07
C LEU A 84 4.81 -13.19 -7.21
N SER A 85 5.54 -14.00 -7.99
CA SER A 85 4.94 -14.83 -9.04
C SER A 85 3.94 -15.84 -8.45
N TRP A 86 4.32 -16.56 -7.40
CA TRP A 86 3.43 -17.50 -6.72
C TRP A 86 2.19 -16.79 -6.17
N LEU A 87 2.37 -15.62 -5.56
CA LEU A 87 1.27 -14.83 -5.01
C LEU A 87 0.28 -14.46 -6.12
N GLY A 88 0.77 -13.93 -7.25
CA GLY A 88 -0.08 -13.58 -8.41
C GLY A 88 -0.92 -14.75 -8.95
N HIS A 89 -0.39 -15.97 -8.92
CA HIS A 89 -1.12 -17.17 -9.38
C HIS A 89 -2.06 -17.78 -8.33
N ASN A 90 -1.89 -17.44 -7.05
CA ASN A 90 -2.61 -18.08 -5.95
C ASN A 90 -3.55 -17.15 -5.20
N LEU A 91 -3.42 -15.83 -5.34
CA LEU A 91 -4.19 -14.85 -4.56
C LEU A 91 -5.71 -15.06 -4.68
N SER A 92 -6.19 -15.32 -5.90
CA SER A 92 -7.61 -15.57 -6.19
C SER A 92 -8.17 -16.84 -5.55
N LYS A 93 -7.32 -17.73 -5.04
CA LYS A 93 -7.75 -18.93 -4.28
C LYS A 93 -8.09 -18.62 -2.83
N TRP A 94 -7.55 -17.52 -2.30
CA TRP A 94 -7.60 -17.18 -0.88
C TRP A 94 -8.50 -15.99 -0.59
N THR A 95 -8.65 -15.08 -1.56
CA THR A 95 -9.56 -13.95 -1.49
C THR A 95 -10.32 -13.82 -2.80
N GLY A 96 -11.62 -13.52 -2.69
CA GLY A 96 -12.47 -13.32 -3.86
C GLY A 96 -12.16 -11.98 -4.52
N GLU A 97 -12.38 -11.88 -5.82
CA GLU A 97 -12.19 -10.63 -6.57
C GLU A 97 -12.94 -9.46 -5.94
N VAL A 98 -14.20 -9.69 -5.53
CA VAL A 98 -15.05 -8.70 -4.85
C VAL A 98 -14.41 -8.16 -3.56
N GLU A 99 -13.78 -9.02 -2.76
CA GLU A 99 -13.17 -8.60 -1.49
C GLU A 99 -11.86 -7.84 -1.72
N MET A 100 -11.05 -8.27 -2.69
CA MET A 100 -9.87 -7.51 -3.11
C MET A 100 -10.25 -6.12 -3.59
N ASP A 101 -11.30 -6.02 -4.42
CA ASP A 101 -11.75 -4.73 -4.93
C ASP A 101 -12.38 -3.87 -3.84
N ARG A 102 -13.07 -4.48 -2.87
CA ARG A 102 -13.58 -3.75 -1.71
C ARG A 102 -12.43 -3.07 -0.96
N GLN A 103 -11.34 -3.79 -0.69
CA GLN A 103 -10.18 -3.24 0.02
C GLN A 103 -9.43 -2.18 -0.80
N VAL A 104 -9.30 -2.38 -2.12
CA VAL A 104 -8.78 -1.33 -3.01
C VAL A 104 -9.65 -0.07 -2.94
N GLY A 105 -10.97 -0.25 -2.95
CA GLY A 105 -11.93 0.84 -2.83
C GLY A 105 -11.81 1.58 -1.51
N ASP A 106 -11.79 0.85 -0.39
CA ASP A 106 -11.61 1.41 0.95
C ASP A 106 -10.31 2.23 1.05
N ALA A 107 -9.21 1.73 0.46
CA ALA A 107 -7.92 2.41 0.48
C ALA A 107 -7.90 3.69 -0.37
N LEU A 108 -8.49 3.65 -1.57
CA LEU A 108 -8.64 4.82 -2.42
C LEU A 108 -9.57 5.86 -1.77
N GLU A 109 -10.66 5.42 -1.13
CA GLU A 109 -11.57 6.30 -0.41
C GLU A 109 -10.88 6.97 0.79
N ALA A 110 -10.06 6.22 1.54
CA ALA A 110 -9.27 6.76 2.65
C ALA A 110 -8.30 7.85 2.17
N GLU A 111 -7.65 7.64 1.03
CA GLU A 111 -6.76 8.65 0.42
C GLU A 111 -7.54 9.90 -0.02
N LEU A 112 -8.69 9.74 -0.69
CA LEU A 112 -9.53 10.87 -1.09
C LEU A 112 -9.99 11.68 0.12
N ARG A 113 -10.34 11.01 1.23
CA ARG A 113 -10.67 11.69 2.49
C ARG A 113 -9.49 12.48 3.04
N GLN A 114 -8.27 11.98 2.90
CA GLN A 114 -7.06 12.70 3.33
C GLN A 114 -6.81 13.94 2.46
N ILE A 115 -6.95 13.83 1.14
CA ILE A 115 -6.85 14.98 0.22
C ILE A 115 -7.95 16.00 0.53
N ARG A 116 -9.21 15.57 0.71
CA ARG A 116 -10.33 16.42 1.10
C ARG A 116 -10.05 17.19 2.38
N ALA A 117 -9.51 16.53 3.40
CA ALA A 117 -9.17 17.18 4.66
C ALA A 117 -8.11 18.28 4.46
N GLY A 118 -7.06 18.02 3.68
CA GLY A 118 -6.03 19.01 3.36
C GLY A 118 -6.55 20.19 2.53
N GLU A 119 -7.48 19.93 1.60
CA GLU A 119 -8.16 20.97 0.84
C GLU A 119 -8.93 21.92 1.75
N ILE A 120 -9.76 21.36 2.64
CA ILE A 120 -10.58 22.15 3.58
C ILE A 120 -9.69 22.99 4.49
N GLU A 121 -8.56 22.45 4.96
CA GLU A 121 -7.58 23.18 5.75
C GLU A 121 -7.04 24.42 5.01
N VAL A 122 -6.65 24.24 3.75
CA VAL A 122 -6.11 25.32 2.91
C VAL A 122 -7.17 26.38 2.59
N LEU A 123 -8.41 25.96 2.31
CA LEU A 123 -9.50 26.88 1.98
C LEU A 123 -9.95 27.74 3.17
N ARG A 124 -9.72 27.29 4.41
CA ARG A 124 -10.07 28.02 5.64
C ARG A 124 -8.91 28.73 6.32
N GLY A 125 -7.67 28.42 5.93
CA GLY A 125 -6.48 29.03 6.50
C GLY A 125 -6.00 28.41 7.82
N GLY A 126 -6.32 27.12 8.09
CA GLY A 126 -5.67 26.39 9.19
C GLY A 126 -6.41 25.17 9.77
N VAL A 127 -5.65 24.31 10.46
CA VAL A 127 -6.06 23.03 11.06
C VAL A 127 -7.08 23.17 12.21
N GLU A 128 -7.03 24.27 12.96
CA GLU A 128 -7.79 24.44 14.21
C GLU A 128 -9.31 24.38 13.98
N GLU A 129 -9.81 24.97 12.90
CA GLU A 129 -11.25 25.00 12.62
C GLU A 129 -11.80 23.63 12.19
N VAL A 130 -10.98 22.82 11.49
CA VAL A 130 -11.33 21.44 11.12
C VAL A 130 -11.40 20.54 12.35
N LEU A 131 -10.51 20.73 13.32
CA LEU A 131 -10.53 19.98 14.59
C LEU A 131 -11.75 20.34 15.45
N GLU A 132 -12.19 21.60 15.43
CA GLU A 132 -13.34 22.06 16.23
C GLU A 132 -14.70 21.67 15.63
N LYS A 133 -14.88 21.83 14.32
CA LYS A 133 -16.19 21.66 13.66
C LYS A 133 -16.35 20.31 12.93
N GLY A 134 -15.24 19.63 12.64
CA GLY A 134 -15.23 18.46 11.75
C GLY A 134 -15.48 18.85 10.28
N VAL A 135 -15.08 17.95 9.36
CA VAL A 135 -15.14 18.17 7.90
C VAL A 135 -16.52 18.65 7.41
N GLU A 136 -17.60 17.97 7.80
CA GLU A 136 -18.96 18.32 7.37
C GLU A 136 -19.44 19.66 7.94
N GLY A 137 -19.05 19.99 9.18
CA GLY A 137 -19.38 21.29 9.80
C GLY A 137 -18.69 22.45 9.10
N VAL A 138 -17.45 22.24 8.61
CA VAL A 138 -16.69 23.27 7.89
C VAL A 138 -17.23 23.50 6.47
N LEU A 139 -17.71 22.45 5.80
CA LEU A 139 -18.28 22.54 4.45
C LEU A 139 -19.57 23.37 4.42
N ALA A 140 -20.40 23.28 5.46
CA ALA A 140 -21.65 24.04 5.56
C ALA A 140 -21.42 25.57 5.55
N ASP A 141 -20.25 26.01 6.00
CA ASP A 141 -19.90 27.43 6.08
C ASP A 141 -19.25 27.94 4.77
N LEU A 142 -18.98 27.08 3.77
CA LEU A 142 -18.18 27.47 2.59
C LEU A 142 -18.99 28.34 1.62
N PRO A 143 -18.35 29.28 0.91
CA PRO A 143 -19.04 30.10 -0.08
C PRO A 143 -19.72 29.22 -1.13
N SER A 144 -20.96 29.54 -1.49
CA SER A 144 -21.71 28.80 -2.52
C SER A 144 -21.17 28.99 -3.94
N VAL A 145 -20.19 29.88 -4.15
CA VAL A 145 -19.58 30.18 -5.44
C VAL A 145 -18.06 30.05 -5.31
N TRP A 146 -17.50 29.06 -5.98
CA TRP A 146 -16.07 28.82 -6.05
C TRP A 146 -15.40 29.82 -7.00
N VAL A 147 -14.25 30.34 -6.60
CA VAL A 147 -13.40 31.24 -7.39
C VAL A 147 -12.16 30.46 -7.85
N GLU A 148 -11.49 30.86 -8.94
CA GLU A 148 -10.26 30.21 -9.45
C GLU A 148 -9.22 29.90 -8.36
N GLU A 149 -9.06 30.79 -7.36
CA GLU A 149 -8.15 30.57 -6.22
C GLU A 149 -8.44 29.28 -5.43
N HIS A 150 -9.69 28.81 -5.41
CA HIS A 150 -10.08 27.55 -4.77
C HIS A 150 -9.61 26.36 -5.58
N GLN A 151 -9.73 26.40 -6.92
CA GLN A 151 -9.23 25.34 -7.79
C GLN A 151 -7.71 25.19 -7.69
N ASP A 152 -6.98 26.30 -7.66
CA ASP A 152 -5.52 26.29 -7.48
C ASP A 152 -5.12 25.71 -6.12
N ALA A 153 -5.90 25.99 -5.08
CA ALA A 153 -5.70 25.40 -3.76
C ALA A 153 -5.87 23.87 -3.76
N VAL A 154 -6.95 23.35 -4.38
CA VAL A 154 -7.17 21.90 -4.50
C VAL A 154 -6.03 21.23 -5.27
N LEU A 155 -5.66 21.79 -6.42
CA LEU A 155 -4.58 21.28 -7.25
C LEU A 155 -3.24 21.26 -6.52
N ARG A 156 -2.97 22.28 -5.69
CA ARG A 156 -1.78 22.31 -4.83
C ARG A 156 -1.78 21.17 -3.82
N VAL A 157 -2.88 20.90 -3.12
CA VAL A 157 -2.97 19.80 -2.14
C VAL A 157 -2.76 18.45 -2.83
N ILE A 158 -3.41 18.22 -3.97
CA ILE A 158 -3.23 16.98 -4.75
C ILE A 158 -1.77 16.85 -5.18
N LYS A 159 -1.14 17.94 -5.61
CA LYS A 159 0.26 17.95 -6.03
C LYS A 159 1.20 17.66 -4.86
N GLU A 160 1.06 18.34 -3.74
CA GLU A 160 1.88 18.12 -2.54
C GLU A 160 1.78 16.67 -2.07
N ARG A 161 0.56 16.12 -2.09
CA ARG A 161 0.33 14.71 -1.75
C ARG A 161 0.96 13.77 -2.77
N SER A 162 0.87 14.09 -4.07
CA SER A 162 1.51 13.33 -5.15
C SER A 162 3.03 13.35 -5.07
N ASP A 163 3.62 14.52 -4.79
CA ASP A 163 5.06 14.70 -4.62
C ASP A 163 5.55 13.86 -3.42
N TRP A 164 4.81 13.84 -2.32
CA TRP A 164 5.11 12.98 -1.18
C TRP A 164 5.05 11.48 -1.53
N VAL A 165 4.04 11.03 -2.31
CA VAL A 165 3.97 9.64 -2.81
C VAL A 165 5.12 9.35 -3.79
N HIS A 166 5.53 10.33 -4.58
CA HIS A 166 6.64 10.20 -5.53
C HIS A 166 7.98 9.98 -4.81
N ASP A 167 8.17 10.62 -3.66
CA ASP A 167 9.36 10.51 -2.83
C ASP A 167 9.40 9.21 -2.00
N CYS A 168 8.27 8.49 -1.89
CA CYS A 168 8.24 7.16 -1.32
C CYS A 168 9.07 6.18 -2.18
N LEU A 169 9.78 5.28 -1.50
CA LEU A 169 10.64 4.28 -2.12
C LEU A 169 9.83 3.37 -3.06
N VAL A 170 10.33 3.19 -4.29
CA VAL A 170 9.79 2.22 -5.25
C VAL A 170 10.41 0.87 -4.96
N TYR A 171 9.59 -0.08 -4.51
CA TYR A 171 10.07 -1.41 -4.17
C TYR A 171 10.16 -2.36 -5.37
N ASP A 172 9.45 -2.09 -6.48
CA ASP A 172 9.43 -2.98 -7.64
C ASP A 172 9.07 -2.25 -8.97
N PRO A 173 9.91 -2.35 -10.03
CA PRO A 173 9.64 -1.76 -11.35
C PRO A 173 8.44 -2.37 -12.10
N ALA A 174 7.90 -3.50 -11.67
CA ALA A 174 6.71 -4.13 -12.25
C ALA A 174 5.38 -3.53 -11.76
N LEU A 175 5.41 -2.66 -10.74
CA LEU A 175 4.21 -2.07 -10.15
C LEU A 175 3.44 -1.10 -11.06
N PRO A 176 4.08 -0.21 -11.85
CA PRO A 176 3.34 0.70 -12.72
C PRO A 176 2.48 -0.04 -13.78
N PRO A 177 2.97 -1.07 -14.49
CA PRO A 177 2.13 -1.88 -15.38
C PRO A 177 0.96 -2.58 -14.68
N MET A 178 1.14 -3.00 -13.42
CA MET A 178 0.04 -3.59 -12.63
C MET A 178 -1.03 -2.56 -12.30
N ALA A 179 -0.64 -1.30 -12.05
CA ALA A 179 -1.57 -0.22 -11.82
C ALA A 179 -2.49 0.02 -13.02
N ASP A 180 -1.92 0.08 -14.22
CA ASP A 180 -2.69 0.27 -15.45
C ASP A 180 -3.70 -0.86 -15.68
N GLY A 181 -3.29 -2.10 -15.41
CA GLY A 181 -4.19 -3.26 -15.47
C GLY A 181 -5.34 -3.18 -14.46
N LEU A 182 -5.05 -2.74 -13.23
CA LEU A 182 -6.06 -2.56 -12.19
C LEU A 182 -7.09 -1.49 -12.57
N PHE A 183 -6.64 -0.29 -12.97
CA PHE A 183 -7.54 0.80 -13.34
C PHE A 183 -8.33 0.47 -14.60
N SER A 184 -7.72 -0.14 -15.62
CA SER A 184 -8.44 -0.60 -16.81
C SER A 184 -9.59 -1.56 -16.45
N ARG A 185 -9.34 -2.48 -15.51
CA ARG A 185 -10.37 -3.40 -15.01
C ARG A 185 -11.47 -2.67 -14.24
N LEU A 186 -11.11 -1.80 -13.31
CA LEU A 186 -12.07 -1.07 -12.47
C LEU A 186 -12.92 -0.07 -13.27
N GLU A 187 -12.33 0.62 -14.24
CA GLU A 187 -13.02 1.56 -15.14
C GLU A 187 -13.98 0.86 -16.10
N SER A 188 -13.75 -0.43 -16.41
CA SER A 188 -14.61 -1.21 -17.30
C SER A 188 -15.92 -1.72 -16.67
N ARG A 189 -16.13 -1.50 -15.37
CA ARG A 189 -17.29 -2.01 -14.62
C ARG A 189 -18.53 -1.14 -14.82
N SER A 190 -19.70 -1.77 -14.84
CA SER A 190 -20.98 -1.07 -14.74
C SER A 190 -21.16 -0.51 -13.32
N GLN A 191 -21.65 0.72 -13.22
CA GLN A 191 -21.94 1.39 -11.94
C GLN A 191 -23.04 0.70 -11.12
N GLU A 192 -23.88 -0.14 -11.73
CA GLU A 192 -25.06 -0.73 -11.06
C GLU A 192 -24.71 -1.80 -10.02
N ASP A 193 -23.52 -2.43 -10.11
CA ASP A 193 -23.15 -3.57 -9.24
C ASP A 193 -21.88 -3.33 -8.40
N SER A 194 -21.13 -2.24 -8.60
CA SER A 194 -19.89 -1.95 -7.86
C SER A 194 -19.45 -0.49 -7.94
N TRP A 195 -18.55 -0.08 -7.04
CA TRP A 195 -17.91 1.23 -7.08
C TRP A 195 -16.95 1.35 -8.29
N THR A 196 -16.81 2.56 -8.83
CA THR A 196 -15.77 2.91 -9.81
C THR A 196 -14.85 3.99 -9.23
N PRO A 197 -13.61 4.15 -9.73
CA PRO A 197 -12.75 5.25 -9.28
C PRO A 197 -13.44 6.61 -9.39
N GLN A 198 -14.23 6.82 -10.46
CA GLN A 198 -15.00 8.04 -10.63
C GLN A 198 -16.11 8.19 -9.58
N SER A 199 -16.88 7.13 -9.27
CA SER A 199 -17.94 7.24 -8.25
C SER A 199 -17.39 7.53 -6.86
N LEU A 200 -16.18 7.03 -6.54
CA LEU A 200 -15.48 7.35 -5.28
C LEU A 200 -15.03 8.81 -5.25
N ILE A 201 -14.46 9.31 -6.35
CA ILE A 201 -14.08 10.72 -6.46
C ILE A 201 -15.32 11.61 -6.28
N ASP A 202 -16.41 11.28 -6.99
CA ASP A 202 -17.65 12.04 -6.93
C ASP A 202 -18.27 12.05 -5.53
N SER A 203 -18.25 10.92 -4.81
CA SER A 203 -18.78 10.86 -3.43
C SER A 203 -17.88 11.58 -2.43
N CYS A 204 -16.55 11.48 -2.58
CA CYS A 204 -15.62 12.10 -1.65
C CYS A 204 -15.56 13.62 -1.84
N PHE A 205 -15.67 14.10 -3.07
CA PHE A 205 -15.61 15.52 -3.41
C PHE A 205 -16.99 16.16 -3.61
N GLU A 206 -18.06 15.53 -3.10
CA GLU A 206 -19.38 16.15 -3.07
C GLU A 206 -19.32 17.49 -2.31
N GLY A 207 -19.78 18.56 -2.98
CA GLY A 207 -19.77 19.90 -2.39
C GLY A 207 -18.42 20.61 -2.38
N LEU A 208 -17.42 20.15 -3.12
CA LEU A 208 -16.12 20.81 -3.31
C LEU A 208 -15.95 21.35 -4.75
N PRO A 209 -15.00 22.26 -5.03
CA PRO A 209 -14.60 22.61 -6.38
C PRO A 209 -14.27 21.37 -7.22
N ARG A 210 -14.88 21.26 -8.40
CA ARG A 210 -14.60 20.21 -9.38
C ARG A 210 -14.20 20.86 -10.69
N SER A 211 -13.18 20.31 -11.35
CA SER A 211 -12.81 20.67 -12.72
C SER A 211 -12.16 19.47 -13.39
N GLU A 212 -12.13 19.44 -14.73
CA GLU A 212 -11.43 18.38 -15.47
C GLU A 212 -9.94 18.27 -15.09
N GLN A 213 -9.34 19.38 -14.65
CA GLN A 213 -7.95 19.37 -14.18
C GLN A 213 -7.81 18.69 -12.82
N ILE A 214 -8.73 18.95 -11.88
CA ILE A 214 -8.76 18.28 -10.57
C ILE A 214 -8.99 16.79 -10.76
N ASP A 215 -9.94 16.41 -11.61
CA ASP A 215 -10.20 14.99 -11.92
C ASP A 215 -8.97 14.31 -12.49
N ARG A 216 -8.33 14.92 -13.49
CA ARG A 216 -7.10 14.39 -14.07
C ARG A 216 -6.00 14.22 -13.02
N ALA A 217 -5.80 15.22 -12.15
CA ALA A 217 -4.80 15.16 -11.10
C ALA A 217 -5.08 14.04 -10.08
N LEU A 218 -6.35 13.81 -9.70
CA LEU A 218 -6.74 12.71 -8.83
C LEU A 218 -6.50 11.34 -9.49
N HIS A 219 -6.86 11.19 -10.76
CA HIS A 219 -6.60 9.97 -11.52
C HIS A 219 -5.10 9.69 -11.68
N GLU A 220 -4.29 10.72 -11.93
CA GLU A 220 -2.82 10.61 -11.98
C GLU A 220 -2.24 10.25 -10.61
N HIS A 221 -2.73 10.88 -9.55
CA HIS A 221 -2.35 10.58 -8.17
C HIS A 221 -2.62 9.11 -7.81
N PHE A 222 -3.81 8.62 -8.15
CA PHE A 222 -4.18 7.22 -7.95
C PHE A 222 -3.26 6.25 -8.69
N ARG A 223 -3.00 6.49 -9.98
CA ARG A 223 -2.03 5.67 -10.73
C ARG A 223 -0.65 5.70 -10.10
N LEU A 224 -0.21 6.87 -9.61
CA LEU A 224 1.06 7.03 -8.91
C LEU A 224 1.10 6.21 -7.62
N MET A 225 0.05 6.22 -6.80
CA MET A 225 -0.02 5.43 -5.58
C MET A 225 0.19 3.95 -5.87
N VAL A 226 -0.62 3.41 -6.79
CA VAL A 226 -0.58 2.00 -7.15
C VAL A 226 0.78 1.64 -7.78
N GLY A 227 1.29 2.46 -8.70
CA GLY A 227 2.57 2.24 -9.37
C GLY A 227 3.80 2.37 -8.47
N ARG A 228 3.66 2.97 -7.28
CA ARG A 228 4.74 3.14 -6.28
C ARG A 228 4.63 2.18 -5.10
N SER A 229 3.73 1.19 -5.16
CA SER A 229 3.41 0.28 -4.03
C SER A 229 2.80 1.02 -2.82
N TYR A 230 2.33 2.24 -3.02
CA TYR A 230 1.70 3.00 -1.98
C TYR A 230 0.20 2.64 -1.95
N TRP A 231 -0.25 2.05 -0.84
CA TRP A 231 -1.65 2.06 -0.43
C TRP A 231 -2.69 1.30 -1.28
N ILE A 232 -2.33 0.37 -2.17
CA ILE A 232 -3.35 -0.41 -2.92
C ILE A 232 -4.27 -1.22 -1.99
N THR A 233 -3.76 -1.60 -0.82
CA THR A 233 -4.52 -2.30 0.23
C THR A 233 -4.75 -1.43 1.46
N GLY A 234 -4.27 -0.17 1.48
CA GLY A 234 -4.20 0.65 2.70
C GLY A 234 -3.14 0.19 3.72
N HIS A 235 -2.34 -0.82 3.36
CA HIS A 235 -1.42 -1.52 4.26
C HIS A 235 -0.01 -1.57 3.67
N GLN A 236 0.99 -1.15 4.46
CA GLN A 236 2.39 -1.33 4.07
C GLN A 236 2.87 -2.68 4.62
N ILE A 237 3.03 -3.68 3.75
CA ILE A 237 3.68 -4.95 4.08
C ILE A 237 5.07 -4.91 3.47
N THR A 238 6.09 -5.06 4.30
CA THR A 238 7.47 -5.17 3.84
C THR A 238 8.01 -6.55 4.17
N LEU A 239 8.44 -7.25 3.12
CA LEU A 239 9.14 -8.52 3.22
C LEU A 239 10.59 -8.31 2.83
N THR A 240 11.49 -8.74 3.70
CA THR A 240 12.94 -8.70 3.46
C THR A 240 13.48 -10.12 3.42
N PHE A 241 14.09 -10.49 2.30
CA PHE A 241 14.76 -11.76 2.13
C PHE A 241 16.21 -11.61 2.53
N ALA A 242 16.71 -12.44 3.44
CA ALA A 242 18.08 -12.35 3.92
C ALA A 242 18.68 -13.74 4.07
N GLY A 243 19.88 -13.94 3.52
CA GLY A 243 20.54 -15.24 3.59
C GLY A 243 21.53 -15.47 2.47
N TYR A 244 21.77 -16.73 2.14
CA TYR A 244 22.70 -17.14 1.08
C TYR A 244 21.92 -17.62 -0.14
N GLY A 245 21.93 -16.82 -1.22
CA GLY A 245 21.54 -17.27 -2.55
C GLY A 245 22.44 -18.38 -3.08
N SER A 246 22.08 -18.97 -4.21
CA SER A 246 22.86 -20.05 -4.86
C SER A 246 24.30 -19.64 -5.13
N ASP A 247 24.51 -18.37 -5.51
CA ASP A 247 25.77 -17.85 -6.03
C ASP A 247 26.51 -16.97 -5.00
N ASP A 248 25.90 -16.75 -3.84
CA ASP A 248 26.39 -15.84 -2.81
C ASP A 248 27.43 -16.50 -1.91
N LEU A 249 28.64 -15.92 -1.91
CA LEU A 249 29.71 -16.26 -0.97
C LEU A 249 29.54 -15.58 0.39
N ILE A 250 28.76 -14.49 0.45
CA ILE A 250 28.49 -13.67 1.64
C ILE A 250 26.97 -13.43 1.66
N PRO A 251 26.31 -13.48 2.84
CA PRO A 251 24.88 -13.30 2.89
C PRO A 251 24.47 -11.87 2.48
N THR A 252 23.37 -11.77 1.73
CA THR A 252 22.83 -10.53 1.16
C THR A 252 21.42 -10.26 1.67
N VAL A 253 20.85 -9.12 1.26
CA VAL A 253 19.49 -8.68 1.61
C VAL A 253 18.79 -8.22 0.33
N ALA A 254 17.57 -8.68 0.10
CA ALA A 254 16.72 -8.35 -1.06
C ALA A 254 15.26 -8.07 -0.65
#